data_AF-G7MFV4-F1
#
_entry.id   AF-G7MFV4-F1
#
_cell.length_a   1.000
_cell.length_b   1.000
_cell.length_c   1.000
_cell.angle_alpha   90.00
_cell.angle_beta   90.00
_cell.angle_gamma   90.00
#
_symmetry.space_group_name_H-M   'P 1'
#
loop_
_entity.id
_entity.type
_entity.pdbx_description
1 polymer ?
#
loop_
_entity_poly.entity_id
_entity_poly.type
_entity_poly.pdbx_seq_one_letter_code
_entity_poly.pdbx_strand_id
1 'polypeptide(L)'
;MAEVWRFWCLLLTIVVALVFVAPGTPTHPARWKKVLAKKVSQLMDWTKKDRVIRMSDTMFYHFVLDAPKNYSVIVMLTALHEFNSCVMCKGAAEEFQILANSYQGPGAFTTKVFFAMVDYDESPEVFEALQVTSVPSFFHFSAQWKFTTDDIYNLRGSDIVADQMAEWVAERTHVSVRIRQPTNYHGLLKLGILLALTGGLGYFLKWNRKSISCRILCEVLTLCFVIVMTSGQMWTYIRGEPYVQRDPRTGHKHYISKFSQAQFAAETFIISLFNMCVTLGVVLLDKAATSTMNIIKRKMMCLAGMCLVAIFFSWLLSLFRFKVTDYPYRFLWD
;
A
#
# COMPACT_ATOMS: atom_id res chain seq x y z
N MET A 1 86.82 -23.86 -1.18
CA MET A 1 85.86 -23.64 -0.06
C MET A 1 85.50 -22.17 0.19
N ALA A 2 86.26 -21.17 -0.28
CA ALA A 2 85.94 -19.75 -0.08
C ALA A 2 84.82 -19.18 -0.98
N GLU A 3 84.66 -19.71 -2.20
CA GLU A 3 83.63 -19.26 -3.16
C GLU A 3 82.20 -19.60 -2.72
N VAL A 4 82.00 -20.76 -2.07
CA VAL A 4 80.69 -21.21 -1.57
C VAL A 4 80.20 -20.34 -0.41
N TRP A 5 81.11 -19.87 0.45
CA TRP A 5 80.77 -19.00 1.59
C TRP A 5 80.28 -17.62 1.14
N ARG A 6 80.86 -17.06 0.08
CA ARG A 6 80.42 -15.77 -0.50
C ARG A 6 79.03 -15.86 -1.13
N PHE A 7 78.72 -16.96 -1.80
CA PHE A 7 77.41 -17.19 -2.39
C PHE A 7 76.31 -17.30 -1.34
N TRP A 8 76.57 -18.00 -0.23
CA TRP A 8 75.63 -18.12 0.89
C TRP A 8 75.42 -16.79 1.64
N CYS A 9 76.46 -15.98 1.83
CA CYS A 9 76.31 -14.64 2.40
C CYS A 9 75.50 -13.70 1.51
N LEU A 10 75.70 -13.73 0.19
CA LEU A 10 74.93 -12.90 -0.75
C LEU A 10 73.44 -13.30 -0.76
N LEU A 11 73.14 -14.60 -0.78
CA LEU A 11 71.77 -15.11 -0.66
C LEU A 11 71.11 -14.70 0.66
N LEU A 12 71.82 -14.78 1.78
CA LEU A 12 71.33 -14.31 3.09
C LEU A 12 71.05 -12.80 3.10
N THR A 13 71.92 -11.99 2.50
CA THR A 13 71.69 -10.53 2.41
C THR A 13 70.51 -10.16 1.50
N ILE A 14 70.29 -10.91 0.42
CA ILE A 14 69.16 -10.70 -0.50
C ILE A 14 67.84 -11.12 0.17
N VAL A 15 67.84 -12.23 0.93
CA VAL A 15 66.66 -12.69 1.68
C VAL A 15 66.31 -11.72 2.82
N VAL A 16 67.30 -11.19 3.54
CA VAL A 16 67.07 -10.18 4.59
C VAL A 16 66.57 -8.86 3.98
N ALA A 17 67.10 -8.45 2.82
CA ALA A 17 66.62 -7.26 2.11
C ALA A 17 65.18 -7.43 1.57
N LEU A 18 64.80 -8.61 1.09
CA LEU A 18 63.44 -8.89 0.63
C LEU A 18 62.41 -8.98 1.77
N VAL A 19 62.83 -9.42 2.97
CA VAL A 19 61.96 -9.41 4.17
C VAL A 19 61.73 -7.99 4.70
N PHE A 20 62.68 -7.06 4.51
CA PHE A 20 62.53 -5.65 4.91
C PHE A 20 61.75 -4.78 3.90
N VAL A 21 61.51 -5.26 2.67
CA VAL A 21 60.78 -4.52 1.61
C VAL A 21 59.33 -5.02 1.46
N ALA A 22 58.78 -5.68 2.48
CA ALA A 22 57.34 -5.87 2.55
C ALA A 22 56.64 -4.48 2.59
N PRO A 23 55.71 -4.18 1.67
CA PRO A 23 54.95 -2.94 1.72
C PRO A 23 54.23 -2.88 3.06
N GLY A 24 54.55 -1.87 3.87
CA GLY A 24 53.84 -1.61 5.10
C GLY A 24 52.35 -1.55 4.82
N THR A 25 51.59 -2.50 5.37
CA THR A 25 50.14 -2.40 5.47
C THR A 25 49.82 -1.05 6.13
N PRO A 26 49.08 -0.13 5.49
CA PRO A 26 48.75 1.14 6.12
C PRO A 26 47.73 0.90 7.23
N THR A 27 48.20 0.56 8.42
CA THR A 27 47.41 0.61 9.64
C THR A 27 47.20 2.07 10.00
N HIS A 28 46.15 2.70 9.46
CA HIS A 28 45.59 3.93 10.02
C HIS A 28 44.31 3.64 10.81
N PRO A 29 44.42 3.04 12.02
CA PRO A 29 43.25 2.71 12.82
C PRO A 29 42.41 3.93 13.24
N ALA A 30 43.01 5.11 13.24
CA ALA A 30 42.32 6.35 13.57
C ALA A 30 41.43 6.88 12.44
N ARG A 31 41.78 6.63 11.17
CA ARG A 31 41.03 7.16 10.01
C ARG A 31 39.72 6.40 9.81
N TRP A 32 39.73 5.07 9.93
CA TRP A 32 38.50 4.28 9.81
C TRP A 32 37.50 4.57 10.92
N LYS A 33 37.96 4.79 12.16
CA LYS A 33 37.09 5.18 13.29
C LYS A 33 36.40 6.51 13.03
N LYS A 34 37.11 7.49 12.46
CA LYS A 34 36.54 8.79 12.09
C LYS A 34 35.50 8.67 10.97
N VAL A 35 35.79 7.88 9.92
CA VAL A 35 34.83 7.65 8.82
C VAL A 35 33.59 6.91 9.33
N LEU A 36 33.76 5.89 10.16
CA LEU A 36 32.67 5.12 10.76
C LEU A 36 31.77 6.00 11.63
N ALA A 37 32.37 6.81 12.52
CA ALA A 37 31.62 7.73 13.37
C ALA A 37 30.82 8.75 12.54
N LYS A 38 31.39 9.24 11.43
CA LYS A 38 30.68 10.13 10.50
C LYS A 38 29.50 9.43 9.83
N LYS A 39 29.67 8.20 9.32
CA LYS A 39 28.57 7.41 8.73
C LYS A 39 27.44 7.18 9.73
N VAL A 40 27.77 6.75 10.95
CA VAL A 40 26.78 6.49 12.01
C VAL A 40 26.06 7.78 12.41
N SER A 41 26.77 8.90 12.54
CA SER A 41 26.13 10.20 12.84
C SER A 41 25.12 10.60 11.76
N GLN A 42 25.48 10.44 10.49
CA GLN A 42 24.59 10.76 9.37
C GLN A 42 23.34 9.88 9.37
N LEU A 43 23.50 8.57 9.55
CA LEU A 43 22.37 7.64 9.66
C LEU A 43 21.47 7.99 10.84
N MET A 44 22.05 8.37 11.98
CA MET A 44 21.30 8.80 13.16
C MET A 44 20.51 10.08 12.91
N ASP A 45 21.07 11.04 12.18
CA ASP A 45 20.38 12.30 11.88
C ASP A 45 19.22 12.09 10.89
N TRP A 46 19.39 11.20 9.91
CA TRP A 46 18.28 10.78 9.04
C TRP A 46 17.21 10.01 9.80
N THR A 47 17.62 9.09 10.67
CA THR A 47 16.72 8.27 11.51
C THR A 47 15.86 9.13 12.43
N LYS A 48 16.36 10.28 12.90
CA LYS A 48 15.58 11.26 13.69
C LYS A 48 14.53 11.98 12.85
N LYS A 49 14.81 12.24 11.57
CA LYS A 49 13.89 12.92 10.67
C LYS A 49 12.79 11.96 10.20
N ASP A 50 13.21 10.82 9.65
CA ASP A 50 12.35 9.77 9.13
C ASP A 50 12.82 8.42 9.69
N ARG A 51 11.89 7.66 10.29
CA ARG A 51 12.27 6.40 10.97
C ARG A 51 12.71 5.29 10.02
N VAL A 52 12.30 5.39 8.76
CA VAL A 52 12.74 4.54 7.66
C VAL A 52 13.47 5.43 6.66
N ILE A 53 14.75 5.12 6.41
CA ILE A 53 15.61 5.92 5.54
C ILE A 53 15.36 5.51 4.08
N ARG A 54 14.87 6.44 3.26
CA ARG A 54 14.82 6.25 1.80
C ARG A 54 16.23 6.37 1.22
N MET A 55 16.71 5.30 0.59
CA MET A 55 18.06 5.24 0.03
C MET A 55 18.01 5.23 -1.51
N SER A 56 18.83 6.08 -2.12
CA SER A 56 19.20 6.02 -3.54
C SER A 56 20.33 5.01 -3.76
N ASP A 57 20.63 4.66 -5.02
CA ASP A 57 21.72 3.72 -5.37
C ASP A 57 23.04 4.08 -4.67
N THR A 58 23.48 5.34 -4.81
CA THR A 58 24.72 5.84 -4.21
C THR A 58 24.74 5.74 -2.69
N MET A 59 23.60 5.99 -2.03
CA MET A 59 23.48 5.86 -0.58
C MET A 59 23.48 4.39 -0.17
N PHE A 60 22.80 3.53 -0.92
CA PHE A 60 22.77 2.09 -0.66
C PHE A 60 24.18 1.51 -0.72
N TYR A 61 24.93 1.75 -1.79
CA TYR A 61 26.32 1.28 -1.89
C TYR A 61 27.18 1.85 -0.74
N HIS A 62 27.09 3.14 -0.44
CA HIS A 62 27.95 3.76 0.56
C HIS A 62 27.65 3.37 2.02
N PHE A 63 26.39 3.20 2.39
CA PHE A 63 25.99 2.91 3.78
C PHE A 63 25.71 1.43 4.04
N VAL A 64 25.32 0.67 3.02
CA VAL A 64 24.98 -0.75 3.14
C VAL A 64 26.12 -1.65 2.66
N LEU A 65 26.80 -1.33 1.55
CA LEU A 65 27.80 -2.21 0.91
C LEU A 65 29.28 -1.79 1.07
N ASP A 66 29.59 -0.54 1.44
CA ASP A 66 30.97 -0.09 1.67
C ASP A 66 31.43 -0.29 3.13
N ALA A 67 32.65 -0.80 3.31
CA ALA A 67 33.36 -0.77 4.60
C ALA A 67 33.76 0.67 5.00
N PRO A 68 33.95 0.99 6.30
CA PRO A 68 33.72 0.18 7.50
C PRO A 68 32.27 0.27 8.03
N LYS A 69 31.78 -0.79 8.68
CA LYS A 69 30.45 -0.85 9.33
C LYS A 69 30.52 -1.52 10.70
N ASN A 70 29.74 -1.02 11.66
CA ASN A 70 29.54 -1.61 12.99
C ASN A 70 28.06 -1.71 13.36
N TYR A 71 27.19 -1.61 12.35
CA TYR A 71 25.75 -1.61 12.45
C TYR A 71 25.16 -2.57 11.42
N SER A 72 23.99 -3.10 11.74
CA SER A 72 23.11 -3.86 10.86
C SER A 72 22.11 -2.94 10.19
N VAL A 73 21.80 -3.21 8.93
CA VAL A 73 20.77 -2.49 8.18
C VAL A 73 19.70 -3.47 7.73
N ILE A 74 18.44 -3.19 8.07
CA ILE A 74 17.28 -3.90 7.55
C ILE A 74 16.75 -3.09 6.38
N VAL A 75 16.75 -3.69 5.19
CA VAL A 75 16.39 -3.03 3.94
C VAL A 75 15.11 -3.65 3.40
N MET A 76 14.12 -2.80 3.11
CA MET A 76 12.92 -3.16 2.36
C MET A 76 13.07 -2.71 0.90
N LEU A 77 13.03 -3.66 -0.02
CA LEU A 77 12.96 -3.42 -1.46
C LEU A 77 11.49 -3.39 -1.86
N THR A 78 11.07 -2.29 -2.49
CA THR A 78 9.66 -2.03 -2.79
C THR A 78 9.48 -1.30 -4.12
N ALA A 79 8.24 -1.16 -4.57
CA ALA A 79 7.85 -0.35 -5.71
C ALA A 79 6.59 0.43 -5.34
N LEU A 80 6.76 1.61 -4.74
CA LEU A 80 5.66 2.43 -4.21
C LEU A 80 5.22 3.53 -5.17
N HIS A 81 5.86 3.68 -6.32
CA HIS A 81 5.50 4.70 -7.27
C HIS A 81 4.08 4.51 -7.81
N GLU A 82 3.39 5.62 -8.10
CA GLU A 82 1.95 5.63 -8.37
C GLU A 82 1.57 4.85 -9.65
N PHE A 83 2.54 4.61 -10.54
CA PHE A 83 2.34 3.85 -11.78
C PHE A 83 2.36 2.33 -11.60
N ASN A 84 3.00 1.80 -10.54
CA ASN A 84 3.24 0.36 -10.40
C ASN A 84 2.07 -0.41 -9.75
N SER A 85 1.05 0.29 -9.22
CA SER A 85 -0.19 -0.31 -8.65
C SER A 85 0.03 -1.47 -7.65
N CYS A 86 1.18 -1.54 -6.98
CA CYS A 86 1.51 -2.63 -6.06
C CYS A 86 0.81 -2.45 -4.71
N VAL A 87 -0.37 -3.09 -4.56
CA VAL A 87 -1.16 -3.05 -3.32
C VAL A 87 -0.40 -3.69 -2.15
N MET A 88 0.28 -4.82 -2.40
CA MET A 88 1.06 -5.54 -1.38
C MET A 88 2.25 -4.71 -0.88
N CYS A 89 2.92 -3.97 -1.77
CA CYS A 89 4.03 -3.09 -1.43
C CYS A 89 3.60 -1.98 -0.47
N LYS A 90 2.41 -1.42 -0.69
CA LYS A 90 1.86 -0.37 0.19
C LYS A 90 1.57 -0.91 1.59
N GLY A 91 0.89 -2.07 1.70
CA GLY A 91 0.64 -2.70 2.99
C GLY A 91 1.93 -3.06 3.72
N ALA A 92 2.90 -3.64 3.00
CA ALA A 92 4.22 -3.96 3.55
C ALA A 92 4.98 -2.74 4.07
N ALA A 93 4.94 -1.62 3.33
CA ALA A 93 5.59 -0.38 3.73
C ALA A 93 4.96 0.22 4.99
N GLU A 94 3.63 0.14 5.14
CA GLU A 94 2.92 0.58 6.35
C GLU A 94 3.35 -0.24 7.58
N GLU A 95 3.39 -1.57 7.46
CA GLU A 95 3.83 -2.48 8.52
C GLU A 95 5.32 -2.32 8.86
N PHE A 96 6.16 -2.12 7.85
CA PHE A 96 7.59 -1.84 8.03
C PHE A 96 7.82 -0.51 8.76
N GLN A 97 7.01 0.50 8.46
CA GLN A 97 7.03 1.77 9.18
C GLN A 97 6.62 1.59 10.65
N ILE A 98 5.61 0.76 10.95
CA ILE A 98 5.20 0.43 12.33
C ILE A 98 6.34 -0.23 13.10
N LEU A 99 7.06 -1.16 12.46
CA LEU A 99 8.24 -1.80 13.04
C LEU A 99 9.34 -0.77 13.37
N ALA A 100 9.72 0.07 12.41
CA ALA A 100 10.74 1.11 12.60
C ALA A 100 10.32 2.15 13.65
N ASN A 101 9.02 2.48 13.70
CA ASN A 101 8.45 3.33 14.74
C ASN A 101 8.55 2.66 16.12
N SER A 102 8.23 1.38 16.23
CA SER A 102 8.30 0.65 17.49
C SER A 102 9.74 0.52 18.00
N TYR A 103 10.70 0.35 17.09
CA TYR A 103 12.13 0.26 17.40
C TYR A 103 12.69 1.53 18.07
N GLN A 104 12.34 2.71 17.54
CA GLN A 104 12.75 3.98 18.17
C GLN A 104 11.94 4.33 19.43
N GLY A 105 11.04 3.45 19.87
CA GLY A 105 10.34 3.59 21.13
C GLY A 105 11.30 3.49 22.34
N PRO A 106 10.90 4.03 23.50
CA PRO A 106 11.68 3.90 24.72
C PRO A 106 11.89 2.43 25.09
N GLY A 107 13.15 2.02 25.27
CA GLY A 107 13.56 0.68 25.70
C GLY A 107 14.15 -0.25 24.63
N ALA A 108 13.93 0.01 23.33
CA ALA A 108 14.43 -0.84 22.24
C ALA A 108 15.50 -0.17 21.35
N PHE A 109 15.64 1.15 21.43
CA PHE A 109 16.52 1.91 20.55
C PHE A 109 18.01 1.63 20.81
N THR A 110 18.72 1.19 19.78
CA THR A 110 20.18 1.08 19.76
C THR A 110 20.76 1.75 18.51
N THR A 111 22.01 2.22 18.58
CA THR A 111 22.74 2.77 17.42
C THR A 111 23.29 1.69 16.48
N LYS A 112 22.85 0.44 16.65
CA LYS A 112 23.37 -0.73 15.93
C LYS A 112 22.45 -1.23 14.83
N VAL A 113 21.17 -0.84 14.81
CA VAL A 113 20.22 -1.30 13.79
C VAL A 113 19.55 -0.09 13.15
N PHE A 114 19.56 -0.06 11.82
CA PHE A 114 18.93 0.99 11.01
C PHE A 114 17.95 0.36 10.02
N PHE A 115 16.85 1.06 9.76
CA PHE A 115 15.82 0.64 8.81
C PHE A 115 15.89 1.52 7.57
N ALA A 116 15.93 0.88 6.40
CA ALA A 116 16.03 1.54 5.11
C ALA A 116 15.01 0.98 4.13
N MET A 117 14.61 1.80 3.18
CA MET A 117 13.77 1.39 2.05
C MET A 117 14.40 1.86 0.74
N VAL A 118 14.30 1.02 -0.28
CA VAL A 118 14.80 1.29 -1.63
C VAL A 118 13.65 1.03 -2.59
N ASP A 119 13.31 2.05 -3.40
CA ASP A 119 12.26 1.95 -4.40
C ASP A 119 12.86 1.57 -5.76
N TYR A 120 12.23 0.65 -6.48
CA TYR A 120 12.66 0.20 -7.81
C TYR A 120 12.76 1.35 -8.81
N ASP A 121 11.82 2.29 -8.77
CA ASP A 121 11.80 3.40 -9.75
C ASP A 121 12.90 4.42 -9.49
N GLU A 122 13.39 4.52 -8.25
CA GLU A 122 14.50 5.42 -7.87
C GLU A 122 15.87 4.75 -8.03
N SER A 123 15.95 3.42 -7.91
CA SER A 123 17.21 2.70 -7.75
C SER A 123 17.17 1.28 -8.35
N PRO A 124 16.99 1.14 -9.68
CA PRO A 124 16.88 -0.17 -10.34
C PRO A 124 18.18 -0.98 -10.29
N GLU A 125 19.34 -0.32 -10.23
CA GLU A 125 20.67 -0.97 -10.21
C GLU A 125 20.84 -1.85 -8.97
N VAL A 126 20.27 -1.44 -7.82
CA VAL A 126 20.30 -2.22 -6.58
C VAL A 126 19.52 -3.54 -6.72
N PHE A 127 18.42 -3.54 -7.46
CA PHE A 127 17.60 -4.74 -7.68
C PHE A 127 18.30 -5.74 -8.59
N GLU A 128 18.99 -5.25 -9.61
CA GLU A 128 19.82 -6.08 -10.50
C GLU A 128 21.01 -6.67 -9.74
N ALA A 129 21.72 -5.87 -8.94
CA ALA A 129 22.85 -6.31 -8.13
C ALA A 129 22.48 -7.38 -7.10
N LEU A 130 21.28 -7.29 -6.50
CA LEU A 130 20.76 -8.26 -5.54
C LEU A 130 19.96 -9.40 -6.19
N GLN A 131 19.79 -9.39 -7.52
CA GLN A 131 19.04 -10.38 -8.29
C GLN A 131 17.60 -10.59 -7.77
N VAL A 132 16.93 -9.50 -7.37
CA VAL A 132 15.58 -9.56 -6.80
C VAL A 132 14.53 -9.52 -7.90
N THR A 133 13.77 -10.61 -8.04
CA THR A 133 12.73 -10.76 -9.07
C THR A 133 11.34 -10.34 -8.60
N SER A 134 11.11 -10.24 -7.30
CA SER A 134 9.79 -9.96 -6.72
C SER A 134 9.85 -8.95 -5.57
N VAL A 135 8.83 -8.09 -5.49
CA VAL A 135 8.63 -7.11 -4.43
C VAL A 135 7.28 -7.32 -3.73
N PRO A 136 7.13 -6.94 -2.46
CA PRO A 136 8.18 -6.43 -1.55
C PRO A 136 9.11 -7.56 -1.04
N SER A 137 10.39 -7.25 -0.85
CA SER A 137 11.39 -8.19 -0.29
C SER A 137 12.19 -7.52 0.83
N PHE A 138 12.55 -8.25 1.88
CA PHE A 138 13.31 -7.72 3.02
C PHE A 138 14.63 -8.45 3.21
N PHE A 139 15.69 -7.66 3.41
CA PHE A 139 17.05 -8.14 3.56
C PHE A 139 17.67 -7.59 4.84
N HIS A 140 18.44 -8.43 5.55
CA HIS A 140 19.29 -8.02 6.65
C HIS A 140 20.75 -8.02 6.22
N PHE A 141 21.39 -6.86 6.30
CA PHE A 141 22.82 -6.71 6.10
C PHE A 141 23.51 -6.58 7.45
N SER A 142 24.23 -7.63 7.86
CA SER A 142 24.99 -7.65 9.10
C SER A 142 26.24 -6.75 9.04
N ALA A 143 26.67 -6.25 10.20
CA ALA A 143 27.93 -5.54 10.37
C ALA A 143 29.17 -6.39 9.99
N GLN A 144 29.05 -7.72 10.06
CA GLN A 144 30.17 -8.66 9.84
C GLN A 144 30.33 -9.12 8.38
N TRP A 145 29.55 -8.60 7.43
CA TRP A 145 29.62 -8.95 5.99
C TRP A 145 29.33 -10.42 5.66
N LYS A 146 28.83 -11.19 6.63
CA LYS A 146 28.33 -12.54 6.41
C LYS A 146 26.86 -12.45 6.02
N PHE A 147 26.55 -12.90 4.82
CA PHE A 147 25.19 -13.00 4.31
C PHE A 147 24.79 -14.48 4.26
N THR A 148 23.69 -14.82 4.93
CA THR A 148 23.13 -16.18 5.01
C THR A 148 21.73 -16.18 4.42
N THR A 149 21.21 -17.32 3.98
CA THR A 149 19.83 -17.44 3.47
C THR A 149 18.77 -16.93 4.46
N ASP A 150 19.03 -17.05 5.77
CA ASP A 150 18.13 -16.58 6.83
C ASP A 150 18.12 -15.05 6.99
N ASP A 151 19.04 -14.34 6.32
CA ASP A 151 19.04 -12.87 6.21
C ASP A 151 18.04 -12.37 5.16
N ILE A 152 17.36 -13.27 4.45
CA ILE A 152 16.23 -12.97 3.58
C ILE A 152 14.96 -13.31 4.35
N TYR A 153 14.09 -12.33 4.54
CA TYR A 153 12.81 -12.58 5.18
C TYR A 153 11.91 -13.40 4.25
N ASN A 154 11.67 -14.65 4.62
CA ASN A 154 10.75 -15.51 3.90
C ASN A 154 9.31 -15.17 4.30
N LEU A 155 8.53 -14.65 3.35
CA LEU A 155 7.10 -14.40 3.49
C LEU A 155 6.37 -15.73 3.75
N ARG A 156 6.10 -16.06 5.02
CA ARG A 156 5.32 -17.23 5.42
C ARG A 156 3.83 -16.89 5.36
N GLY A 157 3.26 -16.87 4.16
CA GLY A 157 1.84 -16.58 3.92
C GLY A 157 1.59 -15.26 3.19
N SER A 158 0.31 -14.89 3.07
CA SER A 158 -0.14 -13.70 2.35
C SER A 158 -0.12 -12.40 3.18
N ASP A 159 0.06 -12.49 4.49
CA ASP A 159 -0.08 -11.35 5.39
C ASP A 159 1.29 -10.94 5.95
N ILE A 160 1.79 -9.79 5.53
CA ILE A 160 2.99 -9.16 6.09
C ILE A 160 2.56 -8.47 7.37
N VAL A 161 2.97 -9.00 8.52
CA VAL A 161 2.64 -8.43 9.84
C VAL A 161 3.92 -7.95 10.50
N ALA A 162 3.89 -6.75 11.09
CA ALA A 162 5.03 -6.19 11.78
C ALA A 162 5.59 -7.14 12.85
N ASP A 163 4.73 -7.86 13.58
CA ASP A 163 5.11 -8.74 14.70
C ASP A 163 6.07 -9.86 14.26
N GLN A 164 5.78 -10.48 13.12
CA GLN A 164 6.63 -11.52 12.54
C GLN A 164 7.97 -10.94 12.05
N MET A 165 7.94 -9.73 11.47
CA MET A 165 9.17 -9.04 11.07
C MET A 165 10.03 -8.67 12.30
N ALA A 166 9.42 -8.26 13.41
CA ALA A 166 10.17 -7.98 14.64
C ALA A 166 10.82 -9.23 15.23
N GLU A 167 10.15 -10.38 15.19
CA GLU A 167 10.71 -11.66 15.63
C GLU A 167 11.94 -12.03 14.78
N TRP A 168 11.81 -11.97 13.44
CA TRP A 168 12.95 -12.19 12.54
C TRP A 168 14.10 -11.21 12.78
N VAL A 169 13.82 -9.91 12.95
CA VAL A 169 14.86 -8.92 13.27
C VAL A 169 15.52 -9.23 14.62
N ALA A 170 14.76 -9.67 15.62
CA ALA A 170 15.28 -10.03 16.93
C ALA A 170 16.20 -11.26 16.85
N GLU A 171 15.86 -12.26 16.04
CA GLU A 171 16.71 -13.43 15.80
C GLU A 171 18.04 -13.06 15.13
N ARG A 172 18.01 -12.15 14.13
CA ARG A 172 19.21 -11.77 13.36
C ARG A 172 20.10 -10.75 14.07
N THR A 173 19.51 -9.82 14.81
CA THR A 173 20.24 -8.69 15.42
C THR A 173 20.42 -8.80 16.93
N HIS A 174 19.77 -9.78 17.57
CA HIS A 174 19.65 -9.92 19.04
C HIS A 174 19.02 -8.70 19.74
N VAL A 175 18.33 -7.83 19.00
CA VAL A 175 17.60 -6.69 19.55
C VAL A 175 16.10 -6.96 19.48
N SER A 176 15.50 -7.25 20.64
CA SER A 176 14.07 -7.50 20.74
C SER A 176 13.27 -6.20 20.62
N VAL A 177 12.36 -6.12 19.65
CA VAL A 177 11.46 -4.97 19.46
C VAL A 177 10.05 -5.36 19.88
N ARG A 178 9.47 -4.62 20.84
CA ARG A 178 8.05 -4.76 21.18
C ARG A 178 7.23 -3.83 20.29
N ILE A 179 6.33 -4.40 19.51
CA ILE A 179 5.54 -3.62 18.56
C ILE A 179 4.45 -2.85 19.27
N ARG A 180 4.32 -1.58 18.91
CA ARG A 180 3.21 -0.72 19.31
C ARG A 180 2.42 -0.38 18.07
N GLN A 181 1.31 -1.08 17.87
CA GLN A 181 0.40 -0.77 16.77
C GLN A 181 -0.21 0.62 17.01
N PRO A 182 -0.24 1.51 15.99
CA PRO A 182 -1.01 2.74 16.09
C PRO A 182 -2.48 2.40 16.30
N THR A 183 -3.12 3.02 17.29
CA THR A 183 -4.54 2.82 17.52
C THR A 183 -5.32 3.30 16.30
N ASN A 184 -6.13 2.43 15.70
CA ASN A 184 -6.95 2.74 14.54
C ASN A 184 -8.12 3.67 14.93
N TYR A 185 -7.84 4.97 15.14
CA TYR A 185 -8.85 5.99 15.41
C TYR A 185 -9.89 6.08 14.30
N HIS A 186 -9.54 5.73 13.06
CA HIS A 186 -10.47 5.64 11.95
C HIS A 186 -11.62 4.66 12.19
N GLY A 187 -11.35 3.51 12.83
CA GLY A 187 -12.39 2.54 13.16
C GLY A 187 -13.36 3.09 14.21
N LEU A 188 -12.82 3.67 15.27
CA LEU A 188 -13.61 4.28 16.34
C LEU A 188 -14.42 5.49 15.85
N LEU A 189 -13.83 6.32 14.97
CA LEU A 189 -14.49 7.46 14.34
C LEU A 189 -15.66 7.01 13.46
N LYS A 190 -15.46 6.00 12.60
CA LYS A 190 -16.53 5.44 11.76
C LYS A 190 -17.68 4.91 12.61
N LEU A 191 -17.36 4.20 13.68
CA LEU A 191 -18.36 3.70 14.63
C LEU A 191 -19.11 4.85 15.32
N GLY A 192 -18.39 5.89 15.77
CA GLY A 192 -18.98 7.07 16.40
C GLY A 192 -19.92 7.84 15.47
N ILE A 193 -19.53 8.03 14.20
CA ILE A 193 -20.38 8.68 13.18
C ILE A 193 -21.62 7.84 12.90
N LEU A 194 -21.49 6.51 12.77
CA LEU A 194 -22.63 5.63 12.53
C LEU A 194 -23.63 5.69 13.70
N LEU A 195 -23.15 5.66 14.94
CA LEU A 195 -23.98 5.78 16.14
C LEU A 195 -24.63 7.17 16.25
N ALA A 196 -23.92 8.24 15.89
CA ALA A 196 -24.47 9.59 15.88
C ALA A 196 -25.55 9.77 14.80
N LEU A 197 -25.35 9.20 13.60
CA LEU A 197 -26.34 9.25 12.52
C LEU A 197 -27.58 8.42 12.84
N THR A 198 -27.40 7.20 13.35
CA THR A 198 -28.52 6.32 13.73
C THR A 198 -29.26 6.85 14.95
N GLY A 199 -28.54 7.33 15.97
CA GLY A 199 -29.11 7.97 17.15
C GLY A 199 -29.79 9.30 16.84
N GLY A 200 -29.19 10.13 15.99
CA GLY A 200 -29.74 11.39 15.51
C GLY A 200 -31.02 11.18 14.69
N LEU A 201 -31.01 10.21 13.77
CA LEU A 201 -32.20 9.80 13.02
C LEU A 201 -33.28 9.26 13.96
N GLY A 202 -32.94 8.36 14.88
CA GLY A 202 -33.87 7.83 15.88
C GLY A 202 -34.49 8.89 16.78
N TYR A 203 -33.70 9.89 17.20
CA TYR A 203 -34.18 11.04 17.98
C TYR A 203 -35.14 11.92 17.17
N PHE A 204 -34.79 12.22 15.90
CA PHE A 204 -35.63 13.01 15.00
C PHE A 204 -36.97 12.31 14.70
N LEU A 205 -36.94 10.99 14.47
CA LEU A 205 -38.13 10.17 14.25
C LEU A 205 -39.00 10.06 15.54
N LYS A 206 -38.37 9.99 16.72
CA LYS A 206 -39.08 9.94 18.02
C LYS A 206 -39.76 11.25 18.37
N TRP A 207 -39.15 12.40 18.06
CA TRP A 207 -39.72 13.71 18.35
C TRP A 207 -40.96 14.02 17.48
N ASN A 208 -41.03 13.46 16.27
CA ASN A 208 -42.06 13.83 15.28
C ASN A 208 -43.07 12.71 14.96
N ARG A 209 -43.38 11.83 15.93
CA ARG A 209 -44.25 10.63 15.75
C ARG A 209 -45.67 10.88 15.17
N LYS A 210 -46.13 12.12 15.04
CA LYS A 210 -47.41 12.49 14.41
C LYS A 210 -47.29 12.94 12.94
N SER A 211 -46.09 13.03 12.36
CA SER A 211 -45.90 13.59 11.03
C SER A 211 -45.88 12.50 9.94
N ILE A 212 -46.74 12.65 8.92
CA ILE A 212 -46.72 11.87 7.65
C ILE A 212 -45.32 11.85 7.02
N SER A 213 -44.51 12.88 7.28
CA SER A 213 -43.12 12.99 6.85
C SER A 213 -42.22 11.87 7.39
N CYS A 214 -42.49 11.35 8.60
CA CYS A 214 -41.73 10.24 9.19
C CYS A 214 -41.91 8.92 8.43
N ARG A 215 -43.10 8.64 7.91
CA ARG A 215 -43.38 7.41 7.12
C ARG A 215 -42.71 7.47 5.76
N ILE A 216 -42.85 8.60 5.06
CA ILE A 216 -42.22 8.81 3.75
C ILE A 216 -40.69 8.74 3.87
N LEU A 217 -40.12 9.30 4.95
CA LEU A 217 -38.68 9.20 5.19
C LEU A 217 -38.23 7.74 5.38
N CYS A 218 -38.97 6.93 6.15
CA CYS A 218 -38.66 5.50 6.30
C CYS A 218 -38.79 4.72 4.97
N GLU A 219 -39.82 5.03 4.17
CA GLU A 219 -40.01 4.42 2.84
C GLU A 219 -38.84 4.77 1.90
N VAL A 220 -38.44 6.05 1.86
CA VAL A 220 -37.29 6.51 1.06
C VAL A 220 -35.98 5.88 1.55
N LEU A 221 -35.72 5.84 2.86
CA LEU A 221 -34.51 5.22 3.41
C LEU A 221 -34.43 3.72 3.09
N THR A 222 -35.57 3.01 3.17
CA THR A 222 -35.63 1.59 2.83
C THR A 222 -35.35 1.37 1.35
N LEU A 223 -35.93 2.18 0.47
CA LEU A 223 -35.65 2.13 -0.97
C LEU A 223 -34.18 2.43 -1.27
N CYS A 224 -33.61 3.47 -0.68
CA CYS A 224 -32.19 3.79 -0.83
C CYS A 224 -31.30 2.62 -0.40
N PHE A 225 -31.60 1.97 0.73
CA PHE A 225 -30.85 0.80 1.19
C PHE A 225 -30.90 -0.36 0.18
N VAL A 226 -32.09 -0.70 -0.32
CA VAL A 226 -32.25 -1.78 -1.32
C VAL A 226 -31.50 -1.45 -2.61
N ILE A 227 -31.55 -0.21 -3.09
CA ILE A 227 -30.84 0.22 -4.32
C ILE A 227 -29.33 0.13 -4.15
N VAL A 228 -28.79 0.55 -3.01
CA VAL A 228 -27.35 0.46 -2.71
C VAL A 228 -26.91 -1.01 -2.66
N MET A 229 -27.68 -1.87 -1.99
CA MET A 229 -27.35 -3.29 -1.85
C MET A 229 -27.46 -4.08 -3.16
N THR A 230 -28.45 -3.77 -4.00
CA THR A 230 -28.62 -4.43 -5.31
C THR A 230 -27.61 -3.99 -6.35
N SER A 231 -26.96 -2.84 -6.17
CA SER A 231 -25.92 -2.32 -7.08
C SER A 231 -24.54 -2.99 -6.93
N GLY A 232 -24.38 -3.96 -6.03
CA GLY A 232 -23.12 -4.71 -5.85
C GLY A 232 -22.15 -4.15 -4.79
N GLN A 233 -22.60 -3.21 -3.94
CA GLN A 233 -21.77 -2.57 -2.91
C GLN A 233 -21.19 -3.54 -1.89
N MET A 234 -21.94 -4.59 -1.52
CA MET A 234 -21.44 -5.60 -0.59
C MET A 234 -20.30 -6.43 -1.20
N TRP A 235 -20.38 -6.71 -2.50
CA TRP A 235 -19.36 -7.48 -3.21
C TRP A 235 -18.05 -6.70 -3.30
N THR A 236 -18.10 -5.41 -3.66
CA THR A 236 -16.92 -4.55 -3.71
C THR A 236 -16.31 -4.34 -2.33
N TYR A 237 -17.13 -4.25 -1.29
CA TYR A 237 -16.68 -4.12 0.10
C TYR A 237 -15.93 -5.36 0.59
N ILE A 238 -16.49 -6.56 0.39
CA ILE A 238 -15.88 -7.82 0.86
C ILE A 238 -14.55 -8.08 0.14
N ARG A 239 -14.47 -7.80 -1.16
CA ARG A 239 -13.24 -8.04 -1.95
C ARG A 239 -12.20 -6.93 -1.84
N GLY A 240 -12.56 -5.78 -1.25
CA GLY A 240 -11.64 -4.64 -1.13
C GLY A 240 -11.20 -4.08 -2.48
N GLU A 241 -12.10 -4.08 -3.47
CA GLU A 241 -11.79 -3.63 -4.83
C GLU A 241 -11.47 -2.13 -4.87
N PRO A 242 -10.51 -1.69 -5.69
CA PRO A 242 -10.14 -0.29 -5.79
C PRO A 242 -11.28 0.58 -6.35
N TYR A 243 -11.27 1.86 -5.99
CA TYR A 243 -12.31 2.79 -6.45
C TYR A 243 -12.28 3.03 -7.96
N VAL A 244 -11.07 3.17 -8.52
CA VAL A 244 -10.79 3.40 -9.94
C VAL A 244 -9.49 2.68 -10.27
N GLN A 245 -9.41 2.07 -11.45
CA GLN A 245 -8.17 1.53 -11.98
C GLN A 245 -7.59 2.47 -13.03
N ARG A 246 -6.28 2.74 -12.96
CA ARG A 246 -5.57 3.47 -14.00
C ARG A 246 -4.96 2.47 -14.97
N ASP A 247 -5.04 2.79 -16.26
CA ASP A 247 -4.37 1.99 -17.29
C ASP A 247 -2.85 2.17 -17.17
N PRO A 248 -2.06 1.10 -16.97
CA PRO A 248 -0.62 1.19 -16.79
C PRO A 248 0.12 1.81 -17.98
N ARG A 249 -0.46 1.76 -19.19
CA ARG A 249 0.19 2.24 -20.41
C ARG A 249 -0.16 3.67 -20.77
N THR A 250 -1.38 4.09 -20.45
CA THR A 250 -1.91 5.39 -20.90
C THR A 250 -2.16 6.37 -19.75
N GLY A 251 -2.13 5.90 -18.50
CA GLY A 251 -2.38 6.73 -17.31
C GLY A 251 -3.84 7.20 -17.17
N HIS A 252 -4.72 6.88 -18.11
CA HIS A 252 -6.13 7.25 -18.04
C HIS A 252 -6.86 6.45 -16.95
N LYS A 253 -7.75 7.14 -16.24
CA LYS A 253 -8.58 6.57 -15.17
C LYS A 253 -9.82 5.90 -15.77
N HIS A 254 -9.97 4.60 -15.54
CA HIS A 254 -11.16 3.84 -15.89
C HIS A 254 -12.07 3.65 -14.68
N TYR A 255 -13.27 4.22 -14.74
CA TYR A 255 -14.29 4.15 -13.69
C TYR A 255 -15.17 2.90 -13.78
N ILE A 256 -15.15 2.22 -14.92
CA ILE A 256 -15.94 1.02 -15.21
C ILE A 256 -14.97 -0.10 -15.56
N SER A 257 -15.19 -1.25 -14.95
CA SER A 257 -14.38 -2.44 -15.19
C SER A 257 -14.76 -3.08 -16.54
N LYS A 258 -13.73 -3.53 -17.30
CA LYS A 258 -13.94 -4.21 -18.60
C LYS A 258 -14.36 -5.67 -18.46
N PHE A 259 -14.07 -6.28 -17.32
CA PHE A 259 -14.40 -7.68 -17.06
C PHE A 259 -15.77 -7.81 -16.41
N SER A 260 -16.55 -8.81 -16.84
CA SER A 260 -17.89 -9.08 -16.28
C SER A 260 -17.85 -9.60 -14.83
N GLN A 261 -16.76 -10.25 -14.43
CA GLN A 261 -16.57 -10.82 -13.09
C GLN A 261 -15.95 -9.84 -12.07
N ALA A 262 -15.59 -8.63 -12.51
CA ALA A 262 -15.03 -7.59 -11.66
C ALA A 262 -15.96 -6.37 -11.63
N GLN A 263 -15.90 -5.59 -10.55
CA GLN A 263 -16.67 -4.37 -10.40
C GLN A 263 -15.90 -3.36 -9.54
N PHE A 264 -15.76 -2.13 -10.02
CA PHE A 264 -15.12 -1.08 -9.21
C PHE A 264 -16.10 -0.43 -8.24
N ALA A 265 -15.60 0.14 -7.15
CA ALA A 265 -16.46 0.86 -6.22
C ALA A 265 -17.12 2.09 -6.88
N ALA A 266 -16.44 2.82 -7.78
CA ALA A 266 -17.08 3.90 -8.54
C ALA A 266 -18.26 3.40 -9.39
N GLU A 267 -18.13 2.20 -9.98
CA GLU A 267 -19.14 1.60 -10.84
C GLU A 267 -20.44 1.29 -10.08
N THR A 268 -20.34 0.79 -8.84
CA THR A 268 -21.50 0.53 -7.97
C THR A 268 -22.34 1.79 -7.71
N PHE A 269 -21.70 2.98 -7.59
CA PHE A 269 -22.42 4.24 -7.39
C PHE A 269 -23.14 4.70 -8.66
N ILE A 270 -22.52 4.48 -9.84
CA ILE A 270 -23.15 4.80 -11.14
C ILE A 270 -24.37 3.91 -11.36
N ILE A 271 -24.25 2.60 -11.11
CA ILE A 271 -25.37 1.64 -11.23
C ILE A 271 -26.48 1.99 -10.23
N SER A 272 -26.12 2.35 -8.99
CA SER A 272 -27.08 2.81 -7.97
C SER A 272 -27.85 4.04 -8.42
N LEU A 273 -27.19 5.00 -9.06
CA LEU A 273 -27.84 6.20 -9.59
C LEU A 273 -28.84 5.83 -10.70
N PHE A 274 -28.47 4.95 -11.62
CA PHE A 274 -29.36 4.51 -12.71
C PHE A 274 -30.58 3.75 -12.18
N ASN A 275 -30.38 2.83 -11.24
CA ASN A 275 -31.48 2.11 -10.57
C ASN A 275 -32.39 3.05 -9.78
N MET A 276 -31.83 4.07 -9.11
CA MET A 276 -32.61 5.09 -8.41
C MET A 276 -33.48 5.89 -9.38
N CYS A 277 -32.92 6.32 -10.51
CA CYS A 277 -33.67 7.00 -11.55
C CYS A 277 -34.79 6.10 -12.08
N VAL A 278 -34.50 4.88 -12.54
CA VAL A 278 -35.54 3.96 -13.05
C VAL A 278 -36.66 3.74 -12.03
N THR A 279 -36.32 3.51 -10.77
CA THR A 279 -37.30 3.34 -9.68
C THR A 279 -38.17 4.58 -9.50
N LEU A 280 -37.57 5.78 -9.51
CA LEU A 280 -38.31 7.05 -9.46
C LEU A 280 -39.27 7.19 -10.64
N GLY A 281 -38.84 6.81 -11.85
CA GLY A 281 -39.67 6.80 -13.05
C GLY A 281 -40.90 5.90 -12.89
N VAL A 282 -40.74 4.69 -12.36
CA VAL A 282 -41.85 3.76 -12.09
C VAL A 282 -42.78 4.30 -11.00
N VAL A 283 -42.26 4.88 -9.92
CA VAL A 283 -43.08 5.49 -8.86
C VAL A 283 -43.89 6.68 -9.38
N LEU A 284 -43.34 7.49 -10.29
CA LEU A 284 -44.07 8.58 -10.94
C LEU A 284 -45.21 8.05 -11.83
N LEU A 285 -45.00 6.93 -12.53
CA LEU A 285 -46.04 6.27 -13.32
C LEU A 285 -47.17 5.72 -12.45
N ASP A 286 -46.83 5.04 -11.36
CA ASP A 286 -47.82 4.51 -10.41
C ASP A 286 -48.64 5.62 -9.76
N LYS A 287 -47.97 6.70 -9.31
CA LYS A 287 -48.67 7.89 -8.80
C LYS A 287 -49.51 8.57 -9.86
N ALA A 288 -49.07 8.63 -11.11
CA ALA A 288 -49.88 9.18 -12.18
C ALA A 288 -51.14 8.33 -12.43
N ALA A 289 -51.06 7.01 -12.32
CA ALA A 289 -52.20 6.11 -12.53
C ALA A 289 -53.24 6.20 -11.39
N THR A 290 -52.80 6.28 -10.14
CA THR A 290 -53.66 6.25 -8.95
C THR A 290 -54.16 7.64 -8.51
N SER A 291 -53.53 8.71 -8.98
CA SER A 291 -53.84 10.07 -8.53
C SER A 291 -55.07 10.68 -9.22
N THR A 292 -55.94 11.28 -8.40
CA THR A 292 -57.11 12.08 -8.81
C THR A 292 -56.76 13.55 -9.08
N MET A 293 -55.50 13.87 -9.34
CA MET A 293 -55.05 15.23 -9.69
C MET A 293 -55.56 15.69 -11.07
N ASN A 294 -55.46 17.00 -11.32
CA ASN A 294 -55.77 17.63 -12.60
C ASN A 294 -55.15 16.87 -13.78
N ILE A 295 -55.93 16.71 -14.85
CA ILE A 295 -55.58 15.92 -16.05
C ILE A 295 -54.22 16.33 -16.63
N ILE A 296 -53.92 17.64 -16.67
CA ILE A 296 -52.64 18.16 -17.18
C ILE A 296 -51.46 17.70 -16.32
N LYS A 297 -51.57 17.81 -14.98
CA LYS A 297 -50.51 17.38 -14.06
C LYS A 297 -50.27 15.88 -14.14
N ARG A 298 -51.34 15.09 -14.25
CA ARG A 298 -51.25 13.63 -14.44
C ARG A 298 -50.55 13.25 -15.74
N LYS A 299 -50.89 13.91 -16.85
CA LYS A 299 -50.22 13.70 -18.14
C LYS A 299 -48.73 14.03 -18.07
N MET A 300 -48.35 15.13 -17.43
CA MET A 300 -46.94 15.50 -17.25
C MET A 300 -46.17 14.50 -16.39
N MET A 301 -46.74 14.02 -15.28
CA MET A 301 -46.11 12.98 -14.44
C MET A 301 -45.94 11.66 -15.18
N CYS A 302 -46.94 11.26 -15.95
CA CYS A 302 -46.88 10.04 -16.77
C CYS A 302 -45.79 10.15 -17.85
N LEU A 303 -45.77 11.26 -18.59
CA LEU A 303 -44.75 11.51 -19.61
C LEU A 303 -43.34 11.54 -19.01
N ALA A 304 -43.16 12.26 -17.90
CA ALA A 304 -41.88 12.33 -17.19
C ALA A 304 -41.43 10.94 -16.71
N GLY A 305 -42.34 10.14 -16.13
CA GLY A 305 -42.05 8.78 -15.68
C GLY A 305 -41.63 7.86 -16.84
N MET A 306 -42.35 7.90 -17.96
CA MET A 306 -42.01 7.10 -19.15
C MET A 306 -40.65 7.48 -19.73
N CYS A 307 -40.38 8.78 -19.89
CA CYS A 307 -39.08 9.26 -20.39
C CYS A 307 -37.93 8.82 -19.48
N LEU A 308 -38.12 8.93 -18.17
CA LEU A 308 -37.08 8.61 -17.18
C LEU A 308 -36.77 7.10 -17.18
N VAL A 309 -37.80 6.24 -17.20
CA VAL A 309 -37.58 4.79 -17.35
C VAL A 309 -36.89 4.48 -18.68
N ALA A 310 -37.36 5.04 -19.80
CA ALA A 310 -36.83 4.71 -21.12
C ALA A 310 -35.35 5.09 -21.28
N ILE A 311 -34.95 6.29 -20.82
CA ILE A 311 -33.58 6.78 -20.95
C ILE A 311 -32.62 5.99 -20.05
N PHE A 312 -32.92 5.90 -18.75
CA PHE A 312 -31.99 5.28 -17.80
C PHE A 312 -31.92 3.77 -17.92
N PHE A 313 -33.02 3.10 -18.31
CA PHE A 313 -33.00 1.68 -18.64
C PHE A 313 -32.15 1.41 -19.88
N SER A 314 -32.17 2.30 -20.88
CA SER A 314 -31.28 2.20 -22.05
C SER A 314 -29.81 2.32 -21.66
N TRP A 315 -29.47 3.28 -20.79
CA TRP A 315 -28.09 3.43 -20.31
C TRP A 315 -27.62 2.24 -19.49
N LEU A 316 -28.49 1.65 -18.68
CA LEU A 316 -28.18 0.43 -17.93
C LEU A 316 -27.90 -0.75 -18.88
N LEU A 317 -28.71 -0.91 -19.94
CA LEU A 317 -28.47 -1.91 -20.98
C LEU A 317 -27.17 -1.67 -21.76
N SER A 318 -26.86 -0.42 -22.13
CA SER A 318 -25.61 -0.06 -22.81
C SER A 318 -24.38 -0.39 -21.93
N LEU A 319 -24.42 -0.06 -20.63
CA LEU A 319 -23.37 -0.46 -19.69
C LEU A 319 -23.26 -1.97 -19.53
N PHE A 320 -24.39 -2.68 -19.51
CA PHE A 320 -24.39 -4.15 -19.44
C PHE A 320 -23.74 -4.77 -20.68
N ARG A 321 -24.04 -4.25 -21.88
CA ARG A 321 -23.43 -4.67 -23.15
C ARG A 321 -21.94 -4.35 -23.22
N PHE A 322 -21.52 -3.22 -22.65
CA PHE A 322 -20.11 -2.89 -22.54
C PHE A 322 -19.32 -3.96 -21.74
N LYS A 323 -19.95 -4.56 -20.73
CA LYS A 323 -19.36 -5.66 -19.95
C LYS A 323 -19.57 -7.05 -20.56
N VAL A 324 -20.70 -7.26 -21.22
CA VAL A 324 -21.08 -8.52 -21.87
C VAL A 324 -21.34 -8.24 -23.34
N THR A 325 -20.29 -8.31 -24.14
CA THR A 325 -20.31 -7.97 -25.57
C THR A 325 -21.30 -8.79 -26.39
N ASP A 326 -21.58 -10.02 -25.94
CA ASP A 326 -22.44 -10.97 -26.65
C ASP A 326 -23.94 -10.76 -26.39
N TYR A 327 -24.32 -9.76 -25.60
CA TYR A 327 -25.72 -9.52 -25.29
C TYR A 327 -26.49 -8.90 -26.49
N PRO A 328 -27.55 -9.58 -27.00
CA PRO A 328 -28.12 -9.26 -28.31
C PRO A 328 -29.18 -8.14 -28.29
N TYR A 329 -29.77 -7.82 -27.14
CA TYR A 329 -30.91 -6.89 -27.07
C TYR A 329 -30.47 -5.43 -26.90
N ARG A 330 -31.14 -4.52 -27.61
CA ARG A 330 -30.93 -3.06 -27.56
C ARG A 330 -32.25 -2.35 -27.31
N PHE A 331 -32.21 -1.17 -26.69
CA PHE A 331 -33.40 -0.34 -26.49
C PHE A 331 -33.33 0.99 -27.27
N LEU A 332 -32.75 2.06 -26.73
CA LEU A 332 -32.57 3.34 -27.47
C LEU A 332 -31.13 3.65 -27.90
N TRP A 333 -30.14 3.26 -27.10
CA TRP A 333 -28.73 3.60 -27.33
C TRP A 333 -27.88 2.34 -27.42
N ASP A 334 -26.74 2.46 -28.10
CA ASP A 334 -25.78 1.37 -28.28
C ASP A 334 -24.97 1.05 -27.03
#